data_AF-A0A929Y9G0-F1
#
_entry.id   AF-A0A929Y9G0-F1
#
_cell.length_a   1.000
_cell.length_b   1.000
_cell.length_c   1.000
_cell.angle_alpha   90.00
_cell.angle_beta   90.00
_cell.angle_gamma   90.00
#
_symmetry.space_group_name_H-M   'P 1'
#
loop_
_entity.id
_entity.type
_entity.pdbx_description
1 polymer ?
#
loop_
_entity_poly.entity_id
_entity_poly.type
_entity_poly.pdbx_seq_one_letter_code
_entity_poly.pdbx_strand_id
1 'polypeptide(L)' 'MNQEEKRVFLIEELKKESSVMRGIAVPKEEEAQKMLLRGLMNVRMAKPTSVSFQKVQDEYLQTEAENKGITKLSSLSP' A
#
# COMPACT_ATOMS: atom_id res chain seq x y z
N MET A 1 -14.69 0.38 0.18
CA MET A 1 -13.67 -0.66 0.27
C MET A 1 -13.18 -0.74 1.70
N ASN A 2 -13.16 -1.93 2.28
CA ASN A 2 -12.51 -2.17 3.56
C ASN A 2 -10.97 -2.19 3.39
N GLN A 3 -10.23 -2.28 4.49
CA GLN A 3 -8.76 -2.16 4.47
C GLN A 3 -8.08 -3.31 3.70
N GLU A 4 -8.61 -4.52 3.77
CA GLU A 4 -8.14 -5.68 3.00
C GLU A 4 -8.40 -5.49 1.50
N GLU A 5 -9.60 -5.08 1.12
CA GLU A 5 -9.99 -4.79 -0.26
C GLU A 5 -9.10 -3.71 -0.87
N LYS A 6 -8.79 -2.65 -0.10
CA LYS A 6 -7.85 -1.59 -0.52
C LYS A 6 -6.45 -2.17 -0.76
N ARG A 7 -5.94 -2.97 0.16
CA ARG A 7 -4.62 -3.61 0.05
C ARG A 7 -4.52 -4.50 -1.19
N VAL A 8 -5.51 -5.38 -1.40
CA VAL A 8 -5.54 -6.29 -2.57
C VAL A 8 -5.68 -5.50 -3.87
N PHE A 9 -6.53 -4.48 -3.90
CA PHE A 9 -6.65 -3.59 -5.07
C PHE A 9 -5.33 -2.93 -5.43
N LEU A 10 -4.60 -2.36 -4.46
CA LEU A 10 -3.31 -1.73 -4.72
C LEU A 10 -2.27 -2.71 -5.24
N ILE A 11 -2.21 -3.93 -4.68
CA ILE A 11 -1.31 -5.00 -5.16
C ILE A 11 -1.63 -5.34 -6.62
N GLU A 12 -2.90 -5.56 -6.96
CA GLU A 12 -3.31 -5.93 -8.31
C GLU A 12 -3.08 -4.80 -9.33
N GLU A 13 -3.32 -3.54 -8.97
CA GLU A 13 -3.01 -2.41 -9.83
C GLU A 13 -1.50 -2.28 -10.10
N LEU A 14 -0.66 -2.41 -9.06
CA LEU A 14 0.80 -2.38 -9.22
C LEU A 14 1.31 -3.54 -10.09
N LYS A 15 0.74 -4.74 -9.93
CA LYS A 15 1.12 -5.89 -10.74
C LYS A 15 0.87 -5.68 -12.23
N LYS A 16 -0.20 -4.97 -12.61
CA LYS A 16 -0.52 -4.71 -14.03
C LYS A 16 0.54 -3.88 -14.74
N GLU A 17 1.33 -3.11 -14.00
CA GLU A 17 2.30 -2.16 -14.54
C GLU A 17 3.54 -2.77 -15.20
N SER A 18 3.86 -4.04 -14.94
CA SER A 18 5.05 -4.72 -15.47
C SER A 18 4.79 -6.21 -15.70
N SER A 19 5.34 -6.76 -16.80
CA SER A 19 5.30 -8.21 -17.06
C SER A 19 5.93 -9.04 -15.94
N VAL A 20 7.00 -8.53 -15.33
CA VAL A 20 7.70 -9.19 -14.21
C VAL A 20 6.77 -9.23 -12.98
N MET A 21 6.04 -8.15 -12.71
CA MET A 21 5.17 -8.06 -11.53
C MET A 21 3.86 -8.84 -11.72
N ARG A 22 3.34 -8.93 -12.95
CA ARG A 22 2.10 -9.68 -13.26
C ARG A 22 2.15 -11.15 -12.81
N GLY A 23 3.32 -11.77 -12.84
CA GLY A 23 3.51 -13.17 -12.45
C GLY A 23 3.53 -13.43 -10.94
N ILE A 24 3.53 -12.39 -10.10
CA ILE A 24 3.63 -12.54 -8.65
C ILE A 24 2.28 -12.97 -8.06
N ALA A 25 2.28 -14.10 -7.36
CA ALA A 25 1.10 -14.58 -6.63
C ALA A 25 0.78 -13.64 -5.44
N VAL A 26 -0.49 -13.36 -5.23
CA VAL A 26 -0.93 -12.61 -4.04
C VAL A 26 -1.15 -13.61 -2.90
N PRO A 27 -0.42 -13.49 -1.78
CA PRO A 27 -0.60 -14.38 -0.64
C PRO A 27 -1.96 -14.14 0.03
N LYS A 28 -2.46 -15.15 0.75
CA LYS A 28 -3.71 -15.04 1.53
C LYS A 28 -3.50 -14.34 2.88
N GLU A 29 -2.33 -14.53 3.48
CA GLU A 29 -2.01 -13.97 4.79
C GLU A 29 -1.81 -12.44 4.71
N GLU A 30 -2.45 -11.71 5.62
CA GLU A 30 -2.45 -10.25 5.65
C GLU A 30 -1.03 -9.66 5.73
N GLU A 31 -0.19 -10.16 6.63
CA GLU A 31 1.17 -9.63 6.79
C GLU A 31 2.03 -9.89 5.54
N ALA A 32 1.84 -11.04 4.89
CA ALA A 32 2.50 -11.32 3.62
C ALA A 32 2.01 -10.39 2.50
N GLN A 33 0.72 -10.03 2.48
CA GLN A 33 0.18 -9.03 1.54
C GLN A 33 0.78 -7.65 1.80
N LYS A 34 0.91 -7.22 3.07
CA LYS A 34 1.55 -5.94 3.43
C LYS A 34 3.00 -5.89 2.98
N MET A 35 3.75 -6.99 3.21
CA MET A 35 5.13 -7.12 2.72
C MET A 35 5.22 -7.03 1.19
N LEU A 36 4.34 -7.74 0.48
CA LEU A 36 4.27 -7.69 -0.98
C LEU A 36 3.97 -6.27 -1.48
N LEU A 37 2.95 -5.62 -0.92
CA LEU A 37 2.57 -4.25 -1.29
C LEU A 37 3.74 -3.28 -1.12
N ARG A 38 4.44 -3.34 0.02
CA ARG A 38 5.64 -2.54 0.28
C ARG A 38 6.73 -2.81 -0.76
N GLY A 39 6.99 -4.08 -1.07
CA GLY A 39 7.97 -4.48 -2.07
C GLY A 39 7.66 -3.89 -3.44
N LEU A 40 6.41 -4.05 -3.91
CA LEU A 40 5.95 -3.51 -5.19
C LEU A 40 6.09 -1.99 -5.27
N MET A 41 5.68 -1.26 -4.23
CA MET A 41 5.83 0.20 -4.19
C MET A 41 7.30 0.63 -4.24
N ASN A 42 8.19 -0.08 -3.55
CA ASN A 42 9.61 0.27 -3.49
C ASN A 42 10.33 0.10 -4.83
N VAL A 43 9.98 -0.92 -5.61
CA VAL A 43 10.62 -1.20 -6.90
C VAL A 43 9.91 -0.51 -8.08
N ARG A 44 8.77 0.12 -7.84
CA ARG A 44 8.01 0.83 -8.87
C ARG A 44 8.79 2.06 -9.34
N MET A 45 9.05 2.13 -10.64
CA MET A 45 9.65 3.31 -11.26
C MET A 45 8.73 4.54 -11.12
N ALA A 46 9.33 5.72 -10.94
CA ALA A 46 8.60 6.98 -10.86
C ALA A 46 7.85 7.25 -12.17
N LYS A 47 6.51 7.28 -12.10
CA LYS A 47 5.61 7.62 -13.19
C LYS A 47 4.23 7.98 -12.64
N PRO A 48 3.38 8.69 -13.40
CA PRO A 48 2.02 9.00 -13.00
C PRO A 48 1.21 7.75 -12.62
N THR A 49 0.28 7.91 -11.68
CA THR A 49 -0.73 6.93 -11.29
C THR A 49 -2.10 7.42 -11.73
N SER A 50 -3.08 6.52 -11.78
CA SER A 50 -4.47 6.92 -11.96
C SER A 50 -5.00 7.63 -10.70
N VAL A 51 -5.96 8.53 -10.87
CA VAL A 51 -6.60 9.24 -9.75
C VAL A 51 -7.26 8.26 -8.78
N SER A 52 -7.84 7.17 -9.29
CA SER A 52 -8.42 6.10 -8.46
C SER A 52 -7.36 5.37 -7.64
N PHE A 53 -6.21 5.03 -8.24
CA PHE A 53 -5.10 4.41 -7.52
C PHE A 53 -4.61 5.32 -6.40
N GLN A 54 -4.35 6.59 -6.72
CA GLN A 54 -3.86 7.56 -5.74
C GLN A 54 -4.84 7.71 -4.56
N LYS A 55 -6.13 7.86 -4.84
CA LYS A 55 -7.15 7.96 -3.79
C LYS A 55 -7.17 6.74 -2.86
N VAL A 56 -7.16 5.53 -3.42
CA VAL A 56 -7.18 4.30 -2.61
C VAL A 56 -5.88 4.15 -1.81
N GLN A 57 -4.74 4.51 -2.39
CA GLN A 57 -3.45 4.50 -1.72
C GLN A 57 -3.44 5.46 -0.52
N ASP A 58 -3.89 6.70 -0.71
CA ASP A 58 -3.92 7.70 0.34
C ASP A 58 -4.81 7.26 1.50
N GLU A 59 -6.02 6.77 1.21
CA GLU A 59 -6.92 6.26 2.24
C GLU A 59 -6.34 5.04 2.97
N TYR A 60 -5.72 4.10 2.25
CA TYR A 60 -5.10 2.91 2.85
C TYR A 60 -3.96 3.29 3.81
N LEU A 61 -3.05 4.16 3.36
CA LEU A 61 -1.87 4.56 4.13
C LEU A 61 -2.22 5.43 5.34
N GLN A 62 -3.24 6.28 5.24
CA GLN A 62 -3.74 7.04 6.38
C GLN A 62 -4.27 6.11 7.48
N THR A 63 -5.10 5.12 7.12
CA THR A 63 -5.59 4.12 8.07
C THR A 63 -4.45 3.30 8.69
N GLU A 64 -3.44 2.87 7.91
CA GLU A 64 -2.27 2.16 8.48
C GLU A 64 -1.47 3.05 9.46
N ALA A 65 -1.30 4.33 9.15
CA ALA A 65 -0.59 5.27 10.02
C ALA A 65 -1.35 5.51 11.34
N GLU A 66 -2.67 5.65 11.27
CA GLU A 66 -3.54 5.75 12.45
C GLU A 66 -3.46 4.49 13.30
N ASN A 67 -3.57 3.31 12.69
CA ASN A 67 -3.48 2.02 13.37
C ASN A 67 -2.11 1.79 14.05
N LYS A 68 -1.02 2.26 13.42
CA LYS A 68 0.32 2.19 13.99
C LYS A 68 0.51 3.14 15.19
N GLY A 69 -0.35 4.15 15.31
CA GLY A 69 -0.26 5.21 16.30
C GLY A 69 0.59 6.37 15.83
N ILE A 70 0.04 7.58 15.97
CA ILE A 70 0.71 8.84 15.62
C ILE A 70 1.17 9.52 16.91
N THR A 71 2.49 9.68 17.07
CA THR A 71 3.05 10.48 18.17
C THR A 71 3.08 11.95 17.78
N LYS A 72 2.48 12.82 18.60
CA LYS A 72 2.45 14.27 18.36
C LYS A 72 3.70 14.92 18.95
N LEU A 73 4.23 15.94 18.28
CA LEU A 73 5.35 16.72 18.82
C LEU A 73 5.02 17.30 20.21
N SER A 74 3.77 17.74 20.41
CA SER A 74 3.28 18.29 21.69
C SER A 74 3.24 17.28 22.84
N SER A 75 3.38 15.98 22.59
CA SER A 75 3.42 14.95 23.63
C SER A 75 4.84 14.54 24.02
N LEU A 76 5.87 15.20 23.48
CA LEU A 76 7.27 14.92 23.79
C LEU A 76 7.82 15.97 24.78
N SER A 77 8.73 15.53 25.66
CA SER A 77 9.50 16.39 26.57
C SER A 77 10.98 16.42 26.14
N PRO A 78 11.70 17.54 26.32
CA PRO A 78 13.13 17.64 26.01
C PRO A 78 14.03 16.69 26.80
#